data_AF-A0A5Y4XV65-F1
#
_entry.id   AF-A0A5Y4XV65-F1
#
_cell.length_a   1.000
_cell.length_b   1.000
_cell.length_c   1.000
_cell.angle_alpha   90.00
_cell.angle_beta   90.00
_cell.angle_gamma   90.00
#
_symmetry.space_group_name_H-M   'P 1'
#
loop_
_entity.id
_entity.type
_entity.pdbx_description
1 polymer ?
#
loop_
_entity_poly.entity_id
_entity_poly.type
_entity_poly.pdbx_seq_one_letter_code
_entity_poly.pdbx_strand_id
1 'polypeptide(L)'
;MVVLDLFSGAGGLSEGFFRANSTFVAHIESDKYACETLKTRTSYWKLKKNNNLNIYYDYLLKKITKEQLWELTNTSDSEEVICKEISEHNFDSLVSKIKNNLKKTLSKNIDVIIGGPPCQAYSIIGRARMK
;
A
#
# COMPACT_ATOMS: atom_id res chain seq x y z
N MET A 1 -14.65 -4.27 -4.35
CA MET A 1 -14.56 -3.16 -3.40
C MET A 1 -13.27 -2.40 -3.63
N VAL A 2 -13.34 -1.08 -3.69
CA VAL A 2 -12.21 -0.17 -3.84
C VAL A 2 -11.80 0.38 -2.48
N VAL A 3 -10.53 0.18 -2.11
CA VAL A 3 -10.01 0.44 -0.77
C VAL A 3 -8.89 1.47 -0.81
N LEU A 4 -8.91 2.41 0.14
CA LEU A 4 -7.80 3.29 0.45
C LEU A 4 -7.21 2.89 1.81
N ASP A 5 -5.92 2.57 1.84
CA ASP A 5 -5.22 2.16 3.05
C ASP A 5 -4.30 3.29 3.54
N LEU A 6 -4.53 3.77 4.77
CA LEU A 6 -3.80 4.85 5.41
C LEU A 6 -2.97 4.31 6.57
N PHE A 7 -1.72 4.76 6.72
CA PHE A 7 -0.81 4.25 7.75
C PHE A 7 -0.67 2.72 7.66
N SER A 8 -0.44 2.27 6.43
CA SER A 8 -0.61 0.87 6.02
C SER A 8 0.39 -0.09 6.68
N GLY A 9 1.49 0.44 7.24
CA GLY A 9 2.58 -0.35 7.77
C GLY A 9 3.10 -1.33 6.73
N ALA A 10 3.43 -2.56 7.15
CA ALA A 10 3.86 -3.61 6.23
C ALA A 10 2.69 -4.27 5.46
N GLY A 11 1.45 -3.81 5.61
CA GLY A 11 0.29 -4.30 4.85
C GLY A 11 -0.47 -5.49 5.46
N GLY A 12 -0.34 -5.75 6.76
CA GLY A 12 -1.01 -6.90 7.40
C GLY A 12 -2.54 -6.87 7.27
N LEU A 13 -3.18 -5.72 7.50
CA LEU A 13 -4.63 -5.55 7.27
C LEU A 13 -4.96 -5.65 5.77
N SER A 14 -4.11 -5.05 4.93
CA SER A 14 -4.23 -5.09 3.47
C SER A 14 -4.28 -6.52 2.90
N GLU A 15 -3.50 -7.46 3.44
CA GLU A 15 -3.57 -8.87 3.04
C GLU A 15 -4.97 -9.47 3.21
N GLY A 16 -5.72 -9.07 4.24
CA GLY A 16 -7.11 -9.50 4.43
C GLY A 16 -8.03 -9.01 3.32
N PHE A 17 -7.89 -7.73 2.93
CA PHE A 17 -8.67 -7.13 1.85
C PHE A 17 -8.28 -7.66 0.46
N PHE A 18 -7.00 -7.93 0.22
CA PHE A 18 -6.55 -8.64 -0.98
C PHE A 18 -7.20 -10.03 -1.08
N ARG A 19 -7.23 -10.80 0.02
CA ARG A 19 -7.91 -12.11 0.07
C ARG A 19 -9.42 -12.01 -0.16
N ALA A 20 -10.02 -10.87 0.18
CA ALA A 20 -11.42 -10.56 -0.11
C ALA A 20 -11.66 -10.00 -1.53
N ASN A 21 -10.69 -10.15 -2.45
CA ASN A 21 -10.75 -9.65 -3.84
C ASN A 21 -11.01 -8.14 -3.94
N SER A 22 -10.47 -7.37 -2.98
CA SER A 22 -10.51 -5.91 -3.05
C SER A 22 -9.45 -5.37 -4.01
N THR A 23 -9.67 -4.15 -4.52
CA THR A 23 -8.72 -3.38 -5.32
C THR A 23 -8.29 -2.16 -4.52
N PHE A 24 -7.00 -1.85 -4.47
CA PHE A 24 -6.52 -0.67 -3.77
C PHE A 24 -6.30 0.49 -4.72
N VAL A 25 -6.67 1.69 -4.28
CA VAL A 25 -6.30 2.94 -4.96
C VAL A 25 -4.99 3.49 -4.44
N ALA A 26 -4.70 3.28 -3.17
CA ALA A 26 -3.42 3.57 -2.57
C ALA A 26 -3.24 2.85 -1.22
N HIS A 27 -1.99 2.58 -0.89
CA HIS A 27 -1.44 2.35 0.44
C HIS A 27 -0.53 3.54 0.75
N ILE A 28 -0.78 4.22 1.87
CA ILE A 28 0.03 5.37 2.30
C ILE A 28 0.81 4.97 3.55
N GLU A 29 2.12 5.02 3.45
CA GLU A 29 3.05 4.69 4.53
C GLU A 29 4.29 5.58 4.43
N SER A 30 4.90 5.95 5.57
CA SER A 30 6.08 6.79 5.63
C SER A 30 7.38 6.01 5.86
N ASP A 31 7.30 4.87 6.57
CA ASP A 31 8.47 4.04 6.84
C ASP A 31 8.93 3.31 5.57
N LYS A 32 10.20 3.52 5.22
CA LYS A 32 10.78 2.97 3.99
C LYS A 32 10.69 1.46 3.93
N TYR A 33 10.97 0.74 5.02
CA TYR A 33 11.00 -0.72 5.02
C TYR A 33 9.59 -1.32 4.94
N ALA A 34 8.62 -0.69 5.59
CA ALA A 34 7.21 -0.99 5.47
C ALA A 34 6.72 -0.80 4.02
N CYS A 35 7.10 0.31 3.38
CA CYS A 35 6.82 0.54 1.95
C CYS A 35 7.44 -0.52 1.04
N GLU A 36 8.70 -0.91 1.26
CA GLU A 36 9.36 -1.97 0.47
C GLU A 36 8.66 -3.33 0.63
N THR A 37 8.18 -3.62 1.85
CA THR A 37 7.39 -4.81 2.12
C THR A 37 6.06 -4.74 1.38
N LEU A 38 5.33 -3.62 1.48
CA LEU A 38 4.09 -3.39 0.74
C LEU A 38 4.26 -3.53 -0.77
N LYS A 39 5.33 -2.96 -1.36
CA LYS A 39 5.63 -3.13 -2.80
C LYS A 39 5.78 -4.62 -3.14
N THR A 40 6.58 -5.34 -2.38
CA THR A 40 6.81 -6.79 -2.60
C THR A 40 5.51 -7.60 -2.48
N ARG A 41 4.65 -7.27 -1.52
CA ARG A 41 3.35 -7.92 -1.34
C ARG A 41 2.35 -7.54 -2.44
N THR A 42 2.34 -6.29 -2.88
CA THR A 42 1.54 -5.83 -4.02
C THR A 42 1.95 -6.56 -5.30
N SER A 43 3.26 -6.72 -5.54
CA SER A 43 3.80 -7.53 -6.64
C SER A 43 3.29 -8.97 -6.59
N TYR A 44 3.27 -9.60 -5.42
CA TYR A 44 2.70 -10.95 -5.25
C TYR A 44 1.23 -11.01 -5.70
N TRP A 45 0.39 -10.07 -5.26
CA TRP A 45 -1.03 -10.08 -5.57
C TRP A 45 -1.31 -9.80 -7.06
N LYS A 46 -0.53 -8.91 -7.69
CA LYS A 46 -0.56 -8.70 -9.15
C LYS A 46 -0.21 -9.99 -9.91
N LEU A 47 0.87 -10.67 -9.51
CA LEU A 47 1.30 -11.93 -10.13
C LEU A 47 0.27 -13.05 -9.93
N LYS A 48 -0.29 -13.16 -8.72
CA LYS A 48 -1.32 -14.14 -8.40
C LYS A 48 -2.56 -13.97 -9.27
N LYS A 49 -3.03 -12.73 -9.44
CA LYS A 49 -4.19 -12.42 -10.30
C LYS A 49 -3.96 -12.78 -11.76
N ASN A 50 -2.71 -12.70 -12.22
CA ASN A 50 -2.30 -13.01 -13.59
C ASN A 50 -1.77 -14.45 -13.76
N ASN A 51 -1.91 -15.33 -12.75
CA ASN A 51 -1.39 -16.71 -12.75
C ASN A 51 0.13 -16.84 -13.00
N ASN A 52 0.92 -15.82 -12.67
CA ASN A 52 2.37 -15.78 -12.90
C ASN A 52 3.19 -15.85 -11.60
N LEU A 53 2.77 -16.70 -10.65
CA LEU A 53 3.44 -16.81 -9.33
C LEU A 53 4.86 -17.38 -9.38
N ASN A 54 5.24 -18.05 -10.48
CA ASN A 54 6.61 -18.50 -10.73
C ASN A 54 7.64 -17.37 -10.57
N ILE A 55 7.33 -16.16 -11.04
CA ILE A 55 8.22 -14.99 -10.89
C ILE A 55 8.46 -14.66 -9.41
N TYR A 56 7.42 -14.75 -8.59
CA TYR A 56 7.57 -14.52 -7.14
C TYR A 56 8.39 -15.63 -6.47
N TYR A 57 8.22 -16.89 -6.91
CA TYR A 57 9.05 -17.99 -6.41
C TYR A 57 10.52 -17.83 -6.81
N ASP A 58 10.80 -17.35 -8.03
CA ASP A 58 12.17 -17.05 -8.45
C ASP A 58 12.81 -15.96 -7.57
N TYR A 59 12.03 -14.96 -7.14
CA TYR A 59 12.49 -13.99 -6.13
C TYR A 59 12.78 -14.65 -4.78
N LEU A 60 11.87 -15.49 -4.26
CA LEU A 60 12.07 -16.19 -2.98
C LEU A 60 13.30 -17.13 -3.02
N LEU A 61 13.55 -17.76 -4.16
CA LEU A 61 14.70 -18.61 -4.42
C LEU A 61 15.97 -17.81 -4.77
N LYS A 62 15.92 -16.46 -4.70
CA LYS A 62 17.02 -15.54 -4.97
C LYS A 62 17.59 -15.63 -6.39
N LYS A 63 16.81 -16.11 -7.35
CA LYS A 63 17.17 -16.10 -8.79
C LYS A 63 17.03 -14.70 -9.40
N ILE A 64 16.13 -13.89 -8.85
CA ILE A 64 15.96 -12.47 -9.19
C ILE A 64 16.00 -11.62 -7.92
N THR A 65 16.37 -10.34 -8.05
CA THR A 65 16.39 -9.38 -6.95
C THR A 65 14.99 -8.79 -6.69
N LYS A 66 14.83 -8.07 -5.56
CA LYS A 66 13.57 -7.38 -5.26
C LYS A 66 13.27 -6.28 -6.27
N GLU A 67 14.29 -5.59 -6.77
CA GLU A 67 14.16 -4.54 -7.79
C GLU A 67 13.65 -5.12 -9.10
N GLN A 68 14.21 -6.26 -9.54
CA GLN A 68 13.74 -6.98 -10.72
C GLN A 68 12.29 -7.44 -10.57
N LEU A 69 11.91 -7.96 -9.40
CA LEU A 69 10.50 -8.30 -9.12
C LEU A 69 9.59 -7.08 -9.24
N TRP A 70 10.00 -5.94 -8.69
CA TRP A 70 9.22 -4.71 -8.74
C TRP A 70 9.10 -4.16 -10.15
N GLU A 71 10.15 -4.23 -10.97
CA GLU A 71 10.12 -3.84 -12.39
C GLU A 71 9.17 -4.73 -13.19
N LEU A 72 9.30 -6.06 -13.08
CA LEU A 72 8.46 -7.04 -13.77
C LEU A 72 6.96 -6.91 -13.44
N THR A 73 6.64 -6.32 -12.28
CA THR A 73 5.26 -6.11 -11.82
C THR A 73 4.79 -4.67 -11.92
N ASN A 74 5.59 -3.77 -12.50
CA ASN A 74 5.33 -2.33 -12.55
C ASN A 74 4.99 -1.77 -11.16
N THR A 75 5.79 -2.15 -10.16
CA THR A 75 5.62 -1.77 -8.74
C THR A 75 6.78 -0.90 -8.22
N SER A 76 7.89 -0.79 -8.96
CA SER A 76 9.01 0.08 -8.61
C SER A 76 8.56 1.52 -8.40
N ASP A 77 7.81 2.05 -9.37
CA ASP A 77 7.17 3.37 -9.36
C ASP A 77 5.66 3.29 -9.09
N SER A 78 5.23 2.26 -8.35
CA SER A 78 3.81 2.03 -8.10
C SER A 78 3.13 3.30 -7.61
N GLU A 79 2.14 3.78 -8.35
CA GLU A 79 1.29 4.86 -7.85
C GLU A 79 0.39 4.38 -6.70
N GLU A 80 0.23 3.07 -6.55
CA GLU A 80 -0.56 2.41 -5.50
C GLU A 80 0.18 2.38 -4.16
N VAL A 81 1.52 2.28 -4.11
CA VAL A 81 2.27 2.34 -2.84
C VAL A 81 2.94 3.70 -2.72
N ILE A 82 2.35 4.60 -1.93
CA ILE A 82 2.82 5.96 -1.76
C ILE A 82 3.65 6.05 -0.49
N CYS A 83 4.98 6.02 -0.66
CA CYS A 83 5.92 6.08 0.46
C CYS A 83 6.17 7.52 0.91
N LYS A 84 5.20 8.12 1.60
CA LYS A 84 5.27 9.50 2.12
C LYS A 84 4.49 9.62 3.42
N GLU A 85 5.00 10.44 4.32
CA GLU A 85 4.23 10.95 5.46
C GLU A 85 3.11 11.86 4.97
N ILE A 86 1.94 11.79 5.60
CA ILE A 86 0.83 12.70 5.34
C ILE A 86 1.09 14.00 6.10
N SER A 87 1.23 15.12 5.40
CA SER A 87 1.45 16.44 6.01
C SER A 87 0.67 17.53 5.27
N GLU A 88 0.48 18.68 5.92
CA GLU A 88 -0.24 19.81 5.32
C GLU A 88 0.37 20.26 3.98
N HIS A 89 1.70 20.24 3.86
CA HIS A 89 2.41 20.66 2.66
C HIS A 89 2.25 19.72 1.46
N ASN A 90 1.89 18.45 1.68
CA ASN A 90 1.79 17.45 0.62
C ASN A 90 0.38 16.89 0.42
N PHE A 91 -0.58 17.29 1.26
CA PHE A 91 -1.92 16.75 1.29
C PHE A 91 -2.64 16.86 -0.07
N ASP A 92 -2.63 18.04 -0.70
CA ASP A 92 -3.31 18.25 -1.98
C ASP A 92 -2.70 17.42 -3.12
N SER A 93 -1.37 17.28 -3.13
CA SER A 93 -0.66 16.43 -4.10
C SER A 93 -1.01 14.95 -3.88
N LEU A 94 -1.06 14.51 -2.63
CA LEU A 94 -1.42 13.15 -2.26
C LEU A 94 -2.86 12.82 -2.67
N VAL A 95 -3.82 13.68 -2.34
CA VAL A 95 -5.23 13.54 -2.73
C VAL A 95 -5.37 13.53 -4.26
N SER A 96 -4.63 14.39 -4.97
CA SER A 96 -4.62 14.41 -6.43
C SER A 96 -4.12 13.08 -7.02
N LYS A 97 -3.06 12.51 -6.44
CA LYS A 97 -2.53 11.19 -6.84
C LYS A 97 -3.55 10.08 -6.60
N ILE A 98 -4.20 10.05 -5.43
CA ILE A 98 -5.25 9.06 -5.12
C ILE A 98 -6.43 9.19 -6.10
N LYS A 99 -6.88 10.41 -6.39
CA LYS A 99 -7.95 10.66 -7.37
C LYS A 99 -7.57 10.18 -8.78
N ASN A 100 -6.32 10.33 -9.18
CA ASN A 100 -5.84 9.82 -10.47
C ASN A 100 -5.79 8.29 -10.51
N ASN A 101 -5.39 7.63 -9.42
CA ASN A 101 -5.47 6.17 -9.31
C ASN A 101 -6.91 5.67 -9.34
N LEU A 102 -7.82 6.36 -8.64
CA LEU A 102 -9.24 6.01 -8.61
C LEU A 102 -9.87 5.99 -10.01
N LYS A 103 -9.48 6.93 -10.89
CA LYS A 103 -9.91 6.94 -12.30
C LYS A 103 -9.51 5.69 -13.10
N LYS A 104 -8.48 4.95 -12.66
CA LYS A 104 -8.02 3.71 -13.28
C LYS A 104 -8.81 2.49 -12.83
N THR A 105 -9.60 2.61 -11.76
CA THR A 105 -10.44 1.53 -11.24
C THR A 105 -11.82 1.54 -11.91
N LEU A 106 -12.50 0.39 -11.94
CA LEU A 106 -13.83 0.26 -12.54
C LEU A 106 -14.90 1.07 -11.79
N SER A 107 -14.73 1.25 -10.48
CA SER A 107 -15.60 2.10 -9.65
C SER A 107 -14.98 3.50 -9.54
N LYS A 108 -15.80 4.55 -9.66
CA LYS A 108 -15.33 5.93 -9.48
C LYS A 108 -15.38 6.40 -8.02
N ASN A 109 -15.68 5.49 -7.10
CA ASN A 109 -15.82 5.77 -5.67
C ASN A 109 -14.90 4.86 -4.86
N ILE A 110 -14.44 5.37 -3.72
CA ILE A 110 -13.78 4.59 -2.68
C ILE A 110 -14.89 4.04 -1.79
N ASP A 111 -14.94 2.72 -1.64
CA ASP A 111 -15.97 2.06 -0.84
C ASP A 111 -15.58 2.04 0.65
N VAL A 112 -14.29 1.85 0.94
CA VAL A 112 -13.77 1.73 2.30
C VAL A 112 -12.42 2.44 2.42
N ILE A 113 -12.25 3.17 3.52
CA ILE A 113 -10.95 3.66 3.98
C ILE A 113 -10.55 2.80 5.19
N ILE A 114 -9.37 2.23 5.14
CA ILE A 114 -8.80 1.39 6.20
C ILE A 114 -7.52 1.98 6.73
N GLY A 115 -7.14 1.50 7.92
CA GLY A 115 -6.00 2.06 8.63
C GLY A 115 -6.31 3.45 9.18
N GLY A 116 -5.48 3.91 10.09
CA GLY A 116 -5.70 5.13 10.83
C GLY A 116 -4.44 5.52 11.60
N PRO A 117 -4.34 6.78 12.03
CA PRO A 117 -3.23 7.21 12.88
C PRO A 117 -3.16 6.30 14.11
N PRO A 118 -1.98 6.14 14.73
CA PRO A 118 -1.80 5.22 15.85
C PRO A 118 -2.87 5.44 16.91
N CYS A 119 -3.35 4.35 17.51
CA CYS A 119 -4.35 4.36 18.58
C CYS A 119 -4.02 5.46 19.59
N GLN A 120 -5.04 6.21 20.03
CA GLN A 120 -4.89 7.44 20.82
C GLN A 120 -3.98 7.26 22.05
N ALA A 121 -3.95 6.06 22.65
CA ALA A 121 -3.08 5.65 23.75
C ALA A 121 -1.57 5.75 23.44
N TYR A 122 -1.17 5.61 22.18
CA TYR A 122 0.22 5.70 21.71
C TYR A 122 0.56 7.04 21.05
N SER A 123 -0.45 7.90 20.80
CA SER A 123 -0.22 9.26 20.30
C SER A 123 0.48 10.10 21.38
N ILE A 124 1.36 11.02 20.95
CA ILE A 124 2.07 11.93 21.87
C ILE A 124 1.07 12.75 22.72
N ILE A 125 -0.08 13.10 22.12
CA ILE A 125 -1.19 13.81 22.78
C ILE A 125 -1.84 12.96 23.89
N GLY A 126 -1.92 11.63 23.72
CA GLY A 126 -2.42 10.70 24.75
C GLY A 126 -1.43 10.52 25.91
N ARG A 127 -0.13 10.39 25.60
CA ARG A 127 0.93 10.27 26.62
C ARG A 127 1.07 11.53 27.49
N ALA A 128 0.84 12.71 26.93
CA ALA A 128 0.89 13.97 27.67
C ALA A 128 -0.18 14.06 28.79
N ARG A 129 -1.29 13.32 28.67
CA ARG A 129 -2.37 13.26 29.68
C ARG A 129 -2.19 12.15 30.73
N MET A 130 -1.20 11.28 30.57
CA MET A 130 -0.87 10.20 31.52
C MET A 130 0.26 10.58 32.49
N LYS A 131 0.59 11.88 32.60
CA LYS A 131 1.48 12.41 33.63
C LYS A 131 0.68 13.02 34.77
#